data_AF-A0A1F9PXQ5-F1
#
_entry.id   AF-A0A1F9PXQ5-F1
#
_cell.length_a   1.000
_cell.length_b   1.000
_cell.length_c   1.000
_cell.angle_alpha   90.00
_cell.angle_beta   90.00
_cell.angle_gamma   90.00
#
_symmetry.space_group_name_H-M   'P 1'
#
loop_
_entity.id
_entity.type
_entity.pdbx_description
1 polymer ?
#
loop_
_entity_poly.entity_id
_entity_poly.type
_entity_poly.pdbx_seq_one_letter_code
_entity_poly.pdbx_strand_id
1 'polypeptide(L)' 'MACDIRESCSFFAEFGKRTSPYWKSILAIYCHGPVFKNCQRRMYHQETGGAIPEQLLPSSDIAKEFLLLR' A
#
# COMPACT_ATOMS: atom_id res chain seq x y z
N MET A 1 8.67 -8.68 8.33
CA MET A 1 8.50 -9.03 6.90
C MET A 1 8.10 -7.77 6.18
N ALA A 2 8.74 -7.41 5.07
CA ALA A 2 8.43 -6.18 4.31
C ALA A 2 7.82 -6.53 2.95
N CYS A 3 7.05 -5.61 2.38
CA CYS A 3 6.53 -5.70 1.01
C CYS A 3 7.67 -5.80 0.00
N ASP A 4 7.58 -6.77 -0.91
CA ASP A 4 8.57 -7.11 -1.95
C ASP A 4 8.63 -6.07 -3.08
N ILE A 5 7.51 -5.41 -3.39
CA ILE A 5 7.42 -4.38 -4.44
C ILE A 5 7.58 -2.95 -3.90
N ARG A 6 8.06 -2.78 -2.67
CA ARG A 6 8.02 -1.48 -1.97
C ARG A 6 8.75 -0.38 -2.74
N GLU A 7 9.91 -0.68 -3.31
CA GLU A 7 10.75 0.30 -4.01
C GLU A 7 10.19 0.70 -5.39
N SER A 8 9.43 -0.19 -6.04
CA SER A 8 8.75 0.09 -7.31
C SER A 8 7.32 0.60 -7.15
N CYS A 9 6.80 0.68 -5.92
CA CYS A 9 5.42 1.09 -5.66
C CYS A 9 5.27 2.61 -5.62
N SER A 10 4.54 3.19 -6.58
CA SER A 10 4.31 4.65 -6.63
C SER A 10 3.65 5.22 -5.37
N PHE A 11 2.75 4.49 -4.71
CA PHE A 11 2.19 4.89 -3.41
C PHE A 11 3.28 5.02 -2.33
N PHE A 12 4.21 4.07 -2.25
CA PHE A 12 5.29 4.18 -1.26
C PHE A 12 6.26 5.31 -1.61
N ALA A 13 6.54 5.52 -2.90
CA ALA A 13 7.37 6.63 -3.35
C ALA A 13 6.77 8.01 -2.95
N GLU A 14 5.45 8.16 -3.07
CA GLU A 14 4.74 9.40 -2.76
C GLU A 14 4.51 9.61 -1.25
N PHE A 15 4.08 8.58 -0.53
CA PHE A 15 3.63 8.69 0.86
C PHE A 15 4.65 8.17 1.88
N GLY A 16 5.65 7.38 1.45
CA GLY A 16 6.62 6.72 2.32
C GLY A 16 7.49 7.65 3.16
N LYS A 17 7.67 8.90 2.71
CA LYS A 17 8.44 9.93 3.43
C LYS A 17 7.57 10.82 4.32
N ARG A 18 6.24 10.65 4.32
CA ARG A 18 5.35 11.48 5.12
C ARG A 18 5.45 11.11 6.60
N THR A 19 5.54 12.12 7.45
CA THR A 19 5.78 11.94 8.89
C THR A 19 4.51 11.91 9.73
N SER A 20 3.35 12.28 9.15
CA SER A 20 2.08 12.28 9.87
C SER A 20 1.75 10.87 10.41
N PRO A 21 1.23 10.77 11.65
CA PRO A 21 0.89 9.50 12.28
C PRO A 21 -0.05 8.64 11.42
N TYR A 22 -0.98 9.28 10.71
CA TYR A 22 -1.91 8.60 9.81
C TYR A 22 -1.17 7.81 8.71
N TRP A 23 -0.24 8.46 8.00
CA TRP A 23 0.54 7.80 6.94
C TRP A 23 1.47 6.73 7.49
N LYS A 24 2.09 6.97 8.66
CA LYS A 24 2.91 5.96 9.34
C LYS A 24 2.11 4.71 9.65
N SER A 25 0.87 4.84 10.14
CA SER A 25 -0.01 3.71 10.42
C SER A 25 -0.38 2.93 9.15
N ILE A 26 -0.74 3.63 8.06
CA ILE A 26 -1.05 2.98 6.78
C ILE A 26 0.16 2.18 6.27
N LEU A 27 1.35 2.78 6.27
CA LEU A 27 2.58 2.13 5.82
C LEU A 27 2.96 0.95 6.73
N ALA A 28 2.75 1.07 8.03
CA ALA A 28 2.98 -0.01 8.98
C ALA A 28 2.07 -1.22 8.69
N ILE A 29 0.82 -1.00 8.30
CA ILE A 29 -0.13 -2.07 7.96
C ILE A 29 0.22 -2.68 6.60
N TYR A 30 0.30 -1.86 5.56
CA TYR A 30 0.33 -2.30 4.16
C TYR A 30 1.72 -2.52 3.57
N CYS A 31 2.77 -1.93 4.15
CA CYS A 31 4.13 -2.03 3.61
C CYS A 31 5.08 -2.80 4.52
N HIS A 32 4.91 -2.68 5.84
CA HIS A 32 5.79 -3.32 6.84
C HIS A 32 5.10 -4.43 7.64
N GLY A 33 3.79 -4.57 7.52
CA GLY A 33 2.97 -5.50 8.28
C GLY A 33 2.47 -6.67 7.44
N PRO A 34 1.87 -7.70 8.05
CA PRO A 34 1.45 -8.92 7.35
C PRO A 34 0.38 -8.67 6.27
N VAL A 35 -0.32 -7.53 6.31
CA VAL A 35 -1.41 -7.18 5.40
C VAL A 35 -0.91 -6.83 3.99
N PHE A 36 0.41 -6.61 3.79
CA PHE A 36 0.96 -6.40 2.44
C PHE A 36 0.60 -7.54 1.48
N LYS A 37 0.42 -8.77 1.99
CA LYS A 37 0.04 -9.95 1.19
C LYS A 37 -1.32 -9.78 0.52
N ASN A 38 -2.20 -8.99 1.12
CA ASN A 38 -3.55 -8.69 0.66
C ASN A 38 -3.67 -7.28 0.06
N CYS A 39 -2.53 -6.62 -0.20
CA CYS A 39 -2.52 -5.30 -0.82
C CYS A 39 -2.83 -5.42 -2.31
N GLN A 40 -3.94 -4.83 -2.75
CA GLN A 40 -4.34 -4.86 -4.17
C GLN A 40 -3.27 -4.32 -5.11
N ARG A 41 -2.51 -3.29 -4.69
CA ARG A 41 -1.39 -2.75 -5.47
C ARG A 41 -0.27 -3.77 -5.70
N ARG A 42 0.00 -4.61 -4.69
CA ARG A 42 0.97 -5.70 -4.80
C ARG A 42 0.47 -6.80 -5.72
N MET A 43 -0.78 -7.20 -5.56
CA MET A 43 -1.40 -8.22 -6.42
C MET A 43 -1.38 -7.78 -7.89
N TYR A 44 -1.80 -6.53 -8.17
CA TYR A 44 -1.78 -5.97 -9.51
C TYR A 44 -0.37 -5.98 -10.14
N HIS A 45 0.65 -5.57 -9.37
CA HIS A 45 2.03 -5.60 -9.83
C HIS A 45 2.50 -7.03 -10.12
N GLN A 46 2.09 -8.02 -9.33
CA GLN A 46 2.44 -9.43 -9.55
C GLN A 46 1.74 -10.02 -10.77
N GLU A 47 0.49 -9.61 -11.04
CA GLU A 47 -0.29 -10.09 -12.19
C GLU A 47 0.14 -9.45 -13.51
N THR A 48 0.47 -8.15 -13.50
CA THR A 48 0.74 -7.39 -14.73
C THR A 48 2.22 -7.15 -15.01
N GLY A 49 3.08 -7.21 -13.98
CA GLY A 49 4.47 -6.76 -14.05
C GLY A 49 4.63 -5.26 -14.36
N GLY A 50 3.53 -4.51 -14.38
CA GLY A 50 3.44 -3.16 -14.91
C GLY A 50 3.29 -2.06 -13.86
N ALA A 51 3.20 -0.83 -14.35
CA ALA A 51 2.98 0.34 -13.51
C ALA A 51 1.63 0.25 -12.80
N ILE A 52 1.64 0.45 -11.48
CA ILE A 52 0.44 0.38 -10.65
C ILE A 52 -0.41 1.65 -10.87
N PRO A 53 -1.70 1.52 -11.21
CA PRO A 53 -2.58 2.68 -11.42
C PRO A 53 -2.59 3.62 -10.22
N GLU A 54 -2.55 4.92 -10.45
CA GLU A 54 -2.57 5.94 -9.37
C GLU A 54 -3.84 5.87 -8.53
N GLN A 55 -4.95 5.49 -9.16
CA GLN A 55 -6.27 5.38 -8.52
C GLN A 55 -6.39 4.15 -7.60
N LEU A 56 -5.49 3.18 -7.77
CA LEU A 56 -5.49 1.96 -6.98
C LEU A 56 -4.83 2.25 -5.63
N LEU A 57 -5.63 2.47 -4.59
CA LEU A 57 -5.12 2.66 -3.23
C LEU A 57 -4.61 1.34 -2.65
N PRO A 58 -3.68 1.37 -1.67
CA PRO A 58 -3.38 0.19 -0.87
C PRO A 58 -4.63 -0.17 -0.07
N SER A 59 -5.39 -1.11 -0.61
CA SER A 59 -6.59 -1.63 0.03
C SER A 59 -6.41 -3.13 0.25
N SER A 60 -7.13 -3.61 1.25
CA SER A 60 -7.39 -5.02 1.51
C SER A 60 -8.82 -5.07 2.01
N ASP A 61 -9.54 -6.19 1.84
CA ASP A 61 -10.88 -6.33 2.41
C ASP A 61 -10.95 -6.05 3.93
N ILE A 62 -9.81 -6.13 4.62
CA ILE A 62 -9.63 -5.86 6.06
C ILE A 62 -9.55 -4.36 6.41
N ALA A 63 -9.31 -3.45 5.46
CA ALA A 63 -9.10 -2.03 5.75
C ALA A 63 -9.85 -1.08 4.82
N LYS A 64 -10.94 -1.57 4.23
CA LYS A 64 -11.95 -0.74 3.57
C LYS A 64 -12.49 0.36 4.50
N GLU A 65 -12.55 0.13 5.82
CA GLU A 65 -12.98 1.14 6.78
C GLU A 65 -11.95 2.27 7.01
N PHE A 66 -10.64 2.00 6.88
CA PHE A 66 -9.60 3.01 7.17
C PHE A 66 -9.47 4.11 6.09
N LEU A 67 -9.87 3.80 4.86
CA LEU A 67 -9.81 4.76 3.73
C LEU A 67 -11.10 5.57 3.56
N LEU A 68 -12.19 5.21 4.26
CA LEU A 68 -13.48 5.91 4.22
C LEU A 68 -13.56 7.08 5.22
N LEU A 69 -12.59 7.23 6.12
CA LEU A 69 -12.46 8.40 6.98
C LEU A 69 -11.78 9.53 6.20
N ARG A 70 -12.55 10.17 5.33
CA ARG A 70 -12.20 11.40 4.61
C ARG A 70 -13.04 12.55 5.11
#